data_AF-A0A3B8VW01-F1
#
_entry.id   AF-A0A3B8VW01-F1
#
_cell.length_a   1.000
_cell.length_b   1.000
_cell.length_c   1.000
_cell.angle_alpha   90.00
_cell.angle_beta   90.00
_cell.angle_gamma   90.00
#
_symmetry.space_group_name_H-M   'P 1'
#
loop_
_entity.id
_entity.type
_entity.pdbx_description
1 polymer ?
#
loop_
_entity_poly.entity_id
_entity_poly.type
_entity_poly.pdbx_seq_one_letter_code
_entity_poly.pdbx_strand_id
1 'polypeptide(L)' 'KASVGSGSMSSDDLVDACLDILGPLDVLDTTRSGLKNYAAKYGELSWGSDDASSQFDDAAVAIIQLIVTTQEYQTA' A
#
# COMPACT_ATOMS: atom_id res chain seq x y z
N LYS A 1 3.59 15.32 16.82
CA LYS A 1 2.13 15.54 16.67
C LYS A 1 1.69 14.80 15.42
N ALA A 2 1.14 13.58 15.55
CA ALA A 2 0.44 12.98 14.43
C ALA A 2 -0.97 13.60 14.44
N SER A 3 -1.25 14.43 13.44
CA SER A 3 -2.64 14.73 13.10
C SER A 3 -3.29 13.39 12.80
N VAL A 4 -4.39 13.04 13.46
CA VAL A 4 -5.30 12.01 12.96
C VAL A 4 -5.74 12.52 11.59
N GLY A 5 -5.04 12.07 10.55
CA GLY A 5 -5.27 12.49 9.18
C GLY A 5 -6.67 12.05 8.80
N SER A 6 -7.46 12.99 8.30
CA SER A 6 -8.69 12.78 7.52
C SER A 6 -8.68 11.40 6.87
N GLY A 7 -9.59 10.53 7.34
CA GLY A 7 -9.51 9.08 7.21
C GLY A 7 -9.68 8.54 5.79
N SER A 8 -8.76 8.87 4.91
CA SER A 8 -8.66 8.36 3.54
C SER A 8 -7.26 8.51 2.98
N MET A 9 -6.91 7.68 2.01
CA MET A 9 -5.68 7.77 1.22
C MET A 9 -5.90 7.18 -0.18
N SER A 10 -5.06 7.57 -1.13
CA SER A 10 -5.08 6.93 -2.45
C SER A 10 -4.43 5.54 -2.39
N SER A 11 -4.77 4.69 -3.35
CA SER A 11 -4.10 3.39 -3.51
C SER A 11 -2.60 3.51 -3.80
N ASP A 12 -2.15 4.60 -4.42
CA ASP A 12 -0.73 4.89 -4.61
C ASP A 12 -0.04 5.22 -3.28
N ASP A 13 -0.69 6.00 -2.41
CA ASP A 13 -0.20 6.30 -1.07
C ASP A 13 -0.12 5.05 -0.20
N LEU A 14 -1.08 4.12 -0.36
CA LEU A 14 -1.04 2.82 0.32
C LEU A 14 0.20 2.02 -0.08
N VAL A 15 0.54 1.96 -1.37
CA VAL A 15 1.75 1.27 -1.84
C VAL A 15 2.99 1.88 -1.20
N ASP A 16 3.08 3.20 -1.21
CA ASP A 16 4.23 3.93 -0.67
C ASP A 16 4.34 3.69 0.84
N ALA A 17 3.23 3.71 1.58
CA ALA A 17 3.19 3.40 3.01
C ALA A 17 3.59 1.96 3.32
N CYS A 18 3.15 0.97 2.51
CA CYS A 18 3.54 -0.42 2.70
C CYS A 18 5.04 -0.65 2.49
N LEU A 19 5.64 0.01 1.49
CA LEU A 19 7.09 -0.05 1.23
C LEU A 19 7.91 0.55 2.39
N ASP A 20 7.41 1.63 3.00
CA ASP A 20 8.06 2.24 4.17
C ASP A 20 7.97 1.35 5.42
N ILE A 21 6.82 0.69 5.64
CA ILE A 21 6.57 -0.15 6.82
C ILE A 21 7.36 -1.47 6.77
N LEU A 22 7.49 -2.08 5.59
CA LEU A 22 8.12 -3.41 5.42
C LEU A 22 9.65 -3.41 5.55
N GLY A 23 10.22 -2.30 6.00
CA GLY A 23 11.65 -2.00 5.94
C GLY A 23 11.86 -1.16 4.69
N PRO A 24 12.28 0.11 4.78
CA PRO A 24 12.25 1.11 3.71
C PRO A 24 12.94 0.60 2.45
N LEU A 25 12.18 -0.11 1.61
CA LEU A 25 12.69 -0.88 0.50
C LEU A 25 12.90 0.07 -0.67
N ASP A 26 14.16 0.20 -1.07
CA ASP A 26 14.52 0.87 -2.30
C ASP A 26 14.24 -0.08 -3.46
N VAL A 27 13.01 -0.02 -3.98
CA VAL A 27 12.55 -0.81 -5.12
C VAL A 27 12.82 -0.07 -6.42
N LEU A 28 12.99 -0.82 -7.51
CA LEU A 28 13.12 -0.21 -8.83
C LEU A 28 11.86 0.57 -9.21
N ASP A 29 12.00 1.64 -9.99
CA ASP A 29 10.86 2.44 -10.50
C ASP A 29 9.84 1.57 -11.23
N THR A 30 10.30 0.56 -11.97
CA THR A 30 9.43 -0.40 -12.69
C THR A 30 8.62 -1.26 -11.72
N THR A 31 9.22 -1.69 -10.61
CA THR A 31 8.55 -2.47 -9.57
C THR A 31 7.53 -1.61 -8.86
N ARG A 32 7.91 -0.40 -8.44
CA ARG A 32 6.99 0.57 -7.83
C ARG A 32 5.81 0.88 -8.77
N SER A 33 6.07 1.11 -10.05
CA SER A 33 5.01 1.35 -11.04
C SER A 33 4.09 0.14 -11.21
N GLY A 34 4.62 -1.09 -11.16
CA GLY A 34 3.82 -2.32 -11.21
C GLY A 34 2.93 -2.49 -9.98
N LEU A 35 3.46 -2.22 -8.78
CA LEU A 35 2.71 -2.22 -7.52
C LEU A 35 1.56 -1.20 -7.56
N LYS A 36 1.83 0.03 -7.99
CA LYS A 36 0.82 1.09 -8.13
C LYS A 36 -0.23 0.75 -9.18
N ASN A 37 0.17 0.19 -10.31
CA ASN A 37 -0.77 -0.28 -11.33
C ASN A 37 -1.73 -1.35 -10.77
N TYR A 38 -1.20 -2.30 -10.00
CA TYR A 38 -2.03 -3.29 -9.33
C TYR A 38 -2.95 -2.66 -8.26
N ALA A 39 -2.44 -1.68 -7.51
CA ALA A 39 -3.18 -1.00 -6.46
C ALA A 39 -4.34 -0.13 -6.99
N ALA A 40 -4.23 0.39 -8.21
CA ALA A 40 -5.23 1.26 -8.83
C ALA A 40 -6.65 0.66 -8.87
N LYS A 41 -6.79 -0.69 -8.83
CA LYS A 41 -8.09 -1.35 -8.74
C LYS A 41 -8.86 -1.05 -7.44
N TYR A 42 -8.16 -0.61 -6.40
CA TYR A 42 -8.73 -0.25 -5.09
C TYR A 42 -9.14 1.24 -5.02
N GLY A 43 -8.67 2.08 -5.93
CA GLY A 43 -9.07 3.49 -6.01
C GLY A 43 -8.70 4.29 -4.76
N GLU A 44 -9.66 5.09 -4.28
CA GLU A 44 -9.56 5.83 -3.01
C GLU A 44 -10.01 4.94 -1.86
N LEU A 45 -9.21 4.89 -0.80
CA LEU A 45 -9.45 4.08 0.38
C LEU A 45 -9.75 4.97 1.58
N SER A 46 -10.57 4.48 2.52
CA SER A 46 -10.92 5.20 3.73
C SER A 46 -11.16 4.26 4.90
N TRP A 47 -11.11 4.78 6.12
CA TRP A 47 -11.38 4.03 7.35
C TRP A 47 -12.37 4.79 8.26
N GLY A 48 -13.26 5.55 7.62
CA GLY A 48 -14.31 6.32 8.31
C GLY A 48 -15.55 5.50 8.70
N SER A 49 -15.66 4.27 8.21
CA SER A 49 -16.72 3.31 8.53
C SER A 49 -16.14 1.89 8.58
N ASP A 50 -16.89 0.95 9.16
CA ASP A 50 -16.48 -0.45 9.25
C ASP A 50 -16.30 -1.08 7.86
N ASP A 51 -17.23 -0.83 6.93
CA ASP A 51 -17.15 -1.33 5.54
C ASP A 51 -15.96 -0.74 4.77
N ALA A 52 -15.64 0.52 5.00
CA ALA A 52 -14.49 1.17 4.36
C ALA A 52 -13.17 0.63 4.94
N SER A 53 -13.13 0.45 6.27
CA SER A 53 -11.99 -0.14 6.96
C SER A 53 -11.72 -1.56 6.49
N SER A 54 -12.77 -2.38 6.28
CA SER A 54 -12.59 -3.73 5.73
C SER A 54 -12.01 -3.72 4.32
N GLN A 55 -12.44 -2.79 3.45
CA GLN A 55 -11.87 -2.64 2.11
C GLN A 55 -10.41 -2.17 2.16
N PHE A 56 -10.08 -1.28 3.10
CA PHE A 56 -8.72 -0.85 3.36
C PHE A 56 -7.84 -2.04 3.79
N ASP A 57 -8.32 -2.86 4.73
CA ASP A 57 -7.59 -4.05 5.21
C ASP A 57 -7.32 -5.04 4.06
N ASP A 58 -8.33 -5.32 3.23
CA ASP A 58 -8.19 -6.19 2.06
C ASP A 58 -7.15 -5.65 1.05
N ALA A 59 -7.17 -4.34 0.80
CA ALA A 59 -6.20 -3.68 -0.06
C ALA A 59 -4.79 -3.77 0.53
N ALA A 60 -4.62 -3.44 1.81
CA ALA A 60 -3.34 -3.47 2.50
C ALA A 60 -2.73 -4.88 2.49
N VAL A 61 -3.53 -5.90 2.81
CA VAL A 61 -3.08 -7.30 2.78
C VAL A 61 -2.61 -7.70 1.38
N ALA A 62 -3.39 -7.37 0.33
CA ALA A 62 -3.03 -7.72 -1.03
C ALA A 62 -1.75 -7.02 -1.51
N ILE A 63 -1.56 -5.73 -1.17
CA ILE A 63 -0.35 -4.98 -1.52
C ILE A 63 0.87 -5.52 -0.78
N ILE A 64 0.76 -5.81 0.51
CA ILE A 64 1.85 -6.42 1.28
C ILE A 64 2.23 -7.77 0.67
N GLN A 65 1.25 -8.62 0.37
CA GLN A 65 1.48 -9.91 -0.28
C GLN A 65 2.21 -9.76 -1.62
N LEU A 66 1.87 -8.76 -2.42
CA LEU A 66 2.55 -8.51 -3.68
C LEU A 66 3.99 -8.02 -3.45
N ILE A 67 4.21 -7.08 -2.53
CA ILE A 67 5.54 -6.55 -2.20
C ILE A 67 6.47 -7.68 -1.74
N VAL A 68 6.01 -8.56 -0.85
CA VAL A 68 6.88 -9.65 -0.35
C VAL A 68 7.24 -10.67 -1.44
N THR A 69 6.56 -10.67 -2.60
CA THR A 69 6.93 -11.51 -3.76
C THR A 69 7.92 -10.84 -4.73
N THR A 70 8.24 -9.56 -4.52
CA THR A 70 9.21 -8.84 -5.36
C THR A 70 10.63 -9.36 -5.14
N GLN A 71 11.47 -9.27 -6.17
CA GLN A 71 12.87 -9.70 -6.06
C GLN A 71 13.60 -8.87 -5.00
N GLU A 72 13.35 -7.57 -4.99
CA GLU A 72 13.96 -6.61 -4.06
C GLU A 72 13.71 -7.02 -2.60
N TYR A 73 12.47 -7.39 -2.25
CA TYR A 73 12.16 -7.88 -0.90
C TYR A 73 12.85 -9.21 -0.58
N GLN A 74 12.92 -10.13 -1.54
CA GLN A 74 13.48 -11.46 -1.33
C GLN A 74 15.01 -11.49 -1.21
N THR A 75 15.69 -10.45 -1.71
CA THR A 75 17.16 -10.35 -1.71
C THR A 75 17.74 -9.29 -0.77
N ALA A 76 16.88 -8.56 -0.05
CA ALA A 76 17.26 -7.55 0.93
C ALA A 76 17.89 -8.14 2.20
#